data_AF-A0A093ICD7-F1
#
_entry.id   AF-A0A093ICD7-F1
#
_cell.length_a   1.000
_cell.length_b   1.000
_cell.length_c   1.000
_cell.angle_alpha   90.00
_cell.angle_beta   90.00
_cell.angle_gamma   90.00
#
_symmetry.space_group_name_H-M   'P 1'
#
loop_
_entity.id
_entity.type
_entity.pdbx_description
1 polymer ?
#
loop_
_entity_poly.entity_id
_entity_poly.type
_entity_poly.pdbx_seq_one_letter_code
_entity_poly.pdbx_strand_id
1 'polypeptide(L)'
;LQVVHADICTQSSLLQKADVVVMNNVFEYFLDRQEQARAWEFIACNIRKRASLLVTVPSLKESLSKLQVSIQLSQWVEEMELNYDVYVEKDVDREALEQIHLYKIL
;
A
#
# COMPACT_ATOMS: atom_id res chain seq x y z
N LEU A 1 -5.81 -18.58 9.15
CA LEU A 1 -4.67 -17.70 8.78
C LEU A 1 -3.68 -18.53 7.97
N GLN A 2 -3.25 -18.05 6.80
CA GLN A 2 -2.25 -18.69 5.96
C GLN A 2 -1.05 -17.75 5.84
N VAL A 3 0.16 -18.28 6.00
CA VAL A 3 1.40 -17.54 5.75
C VAL A 3 1.98 -18.04 4.43
N VAL A 4 2.25 -17.11 3.51
CA VAL A 4 2.90 -17.41 2.23
C VAL A 4 4.31 -16.83 2.28
N HIS A 5 5.32 -17.70 2.39
CA HIS A 5 6.72 -17.29 2.35
C HIS A 5 7.21 -17.31 0.90
N ALA A 6 7.06 -16.19 0.20
CA ALA A 6 7.44 -16.04 -1.19
C ALA A 6 7.80 -14.58 -1.51
N ASP A 7 8.52 -14.38 -2.61
CA ASP A 7 8.71 -13.05 -3.20
C ASP A 7 7.37 -12.53 -3.73
N ILE A 8 6.95 -11.35 -3.28
CA ILE A 8 5.70 -10.70 -3.70
C ILE A 8 5.63 -10.52 -5.22
N CYS A 9 6.76 -10.34 -5.89
CA CYS A 9 6.87 -10.21 -7.35
C CYS A 9 6.54 -11.51 -8.10
N THR A 10 6.29 -12.61 -7.38
CA THR A 10 5.82 -13.89 -7.95
C THR A 10 4.35 -14.16 -7.65
N GLN A 11 3.71 -13.33 -6.81
CA GLN A 11 2.38 -13.58 -6.26
C GLN A 11 1.27 -12.79 -6.98
N SER A 12 1.36 -12.65 -8.31
CA SER A 12 0.38 -11.93 -9.13
C SER A 12 -1.06 -12.41 -8.92
N SER A 13 -1.27 -13.73 -8.92
CA SER A 13 -2.62 -14.31 -8.76
C SER A 13 -3.27 -13.95 -7.43
N LEU A 14 -2.46 -13.82 -6.36
CA LEU A 14 -2.97 -13.43 -5.05
C LEU A 14 -3.36 -11.95 -5.04
N LEU A 15 -2.46 -11.08 -5.51
CA LEU A 15 -2.68 -9.63 -5.59
C LEU A 15 -3.89 -9.27 -6.46
N GLN A 16 -4.09 -9.96 -7.58
CA GLN A 16 -5.20 -9.71 -8.50
C GLN A 16 -6.57 -10.11 -7.94
N LYS A 17 -6.62 -11.04 -6.97
CA LYS A 17 -7.87 -11.53 -6.38
C LYS A 17 -8.24 -10.78 -5.10
N ALA A 18 -7.28 -10.13 -4.46
CA ALA A 18 -7.44 -9.47 -3.17
C ALA A 18 -8.50 -8.37 -3.22
N ASP A 19 -9.42 -8.41 -2.24
CA ASP A 19 -10.41 -7.35 -1.99
C ASP A 19 -9.83 -6.22 -1.16
N VAL A 20 -8.89 -6.54 -0.27
CA VAL A 20 -8.20 -5.59 0.60
C VAL A 20 -6.73 -6.00 0.66
N VAL A 21 -5.84 -5.01 0.50
CA VAL A 21 -4.40 -5.17 0.68
C VAL A 21 -3.94 -4.17 1.74
N VAL A 22 -3.19 -4.64 2.73
CA VAL A 22 -2.61 -3.80 3.78
C VAL A 22 -1.10 -3.89 3.69
N MET A 23 -0.43 -2.74 3.54
CA MET A 23 1.02 -2.63 3.43
C MET A 23 1.55 -1.68 4.51
N ASN A 24 2.09 -2.24 5.59
CA ASN A 24 2.68 -1.45 6.66
C ASN A 24 4.22 -1.47 6.52
N ASN A 25 4.82 -0.37 6.06
CA ASN A 25 6.26 -0.14 6.03
C ASN A 25 7.08 -1.29 5.38
N VAL A 26 6.63 -1.76 4.23
CA VAL A 26 7.04 -3.09 3.73
C VAL A 26 8.41 -3.17 3.05
N PHE A 27 8.97 -2.08 2.51
CA PHE A 27 10.17 -2.19 1.65
C PHE A 27 11.36 -1.28 1.98
N GLU A 28 11.15 -0.09 2.54
CA GLU A 28 12.21 0.94 2.67
C GLU A 28 13.44 0.46 3.47
N TYR A 29 13.24 -0.45 4.42
CA TYR A 29 14.30 -0.99 5.28
C TYR A 29 14.93 -2.30 4.80
N PHE A 30 14.29 -2.99 3.84
CA PHE A 30 14.63 -4.38 3.50
C PHE A 30 15.21 -4.55 2.10
N LEU A 31 14.89 -3.64 1.18
CA LEU A 31 15.24 -3.72 -0.23
C LEU A 31 16.05 -2.50 -0.65
N ASP A 32 16.92 -2.66 -1.65
CA ASP A 32 17.56 -1.49 -2.26
C ASP A 32 16.57 -0.68 -3.11
N ARG A 33 16.92 0.55 -3.50
CA ARG A 33 16.00 1.44 -4.24
C ARG A 33 15.52 0.85 -5.57
N GLN A 34 16.34 0.06 -6.26
CA GLN A 34 15.96 -0.56 -7.53
C GLN A 34 15.00 -1.72 -7.31
N GLU A 35 15.23 -2.54 -6.27
CA GLU A 35 14.34 -3.62 -5.86
C GLU A 35 13.00 -3.07 -5.38
N GLN A 36 13.00 -1.98 -4.59
CA GLN A 36 11.78 -1.28 -4.17
C GLN A 36 10.97 -0.80 -5.37
N ALA A 37 11.61 -0.15 -6.35
CA ALA A 37 10.95 0.32 -7.56
C ALA A 37 10.29 -0.83 -8.33
N ARG A 38 11.02 -1.94 -8.53
CA ARG A 38 10.49 -3.14 -9.21
C ARG A 38 9.31 -3.75 -8.46
N ALA A 39 9.40 -3.86 -7.13
CA ALA A 39 8.33 -4.40 -6.31
C ALA A 39 7.06 -3.52 -6.41
N TRP A 40 7.20 -2.21 -6.29
CA TRP A 40 6.08 -1.28 -6.42
C TRP A 40 5.44 -1.31 -7.81
N GLU A 41 6.23 -1.36 -8.88
CA GLU A 41 5.71 -1.48 -10.25
C GLU A 41 4.93 -2.78 -10.44
N PHE A 42 5.47 -3.89 -9.93
CA PHE A 42 4.79 -5.18 -9.96
C PHE A 42 3.47 -5.13 -9.19
N ILE A 43 3.46 -4.55 -7.99
CA ILE A 43 2.28 -4.42 -7.14
C ILE A 43 1.21 -3.58 -7.84
N ALA A 44 1.57 -2.39 -8.34
CA ALA A 44 0.64 -1.53 -9.07
C ALA A 44 0.09 -2.21 -10.33
N CYS A 45 0.91 -3.04 -10.99
CA CYS A 45 0.47 -3.83 -12.13
C CYS A 45 -0.41 -5.03 -11.77
N ASN A 46 -0.48 -5.46 -10.51
CA ASN A 46 -1.24 -6.67 -10.14
C ASN A 46 -2.39 -6.41 -9.18
N ILE A 47 -2.40 -5.32 -8.42
CA ILE A 47 -3.57 -4.89 -7.66
C ILE A 47 -4.47 -4.09 -8.61
N ARG A 48 -5.35 -4.81 -9.33
CA ARG A 48 -6.24 -4.25 -10.38
C ARG A 48 -7.72 -4.50 -10.15
N LYS A 49 -8.09 -5.17 -9.05
CA LYS A 49 -9.49 -5.44 -8.76
C LYS A 49 -10.19 -4.11 -8.45
N ARG A 50 -11.08 -3.67 -9.33
CA ARG A 50 -11.81 -2.41 -9.14
C ARG A 50 -12.54 -2.39 -7.82
N ALA A 51 -12.54 -1.23 -7.17
CA ALA A 51 -13.14 -0.99 -5.86
C ALA A 51 -12.55 -1.85 -4.71
N SER A 52 -11.43 -2.56 -4.94
CA SER A 52 -10.64 -3.09 -3.84
C SER A 52 -9.97 -1.95 -3.06
N LEU A 53 -9.60 -2.24 -1.82
CA LEU A 53 -9.01 -1.27 -0.91
C LEU A 53 -7.52 -1.56 -0.71
N LEU A 54 -6.73 -0.50 -0.63
CA LEU A 54 -5.32 -0.54 -0.31
C LEU A 54 -5.07 0.38 0.88
N VAL A 55 -4.54 -0.19 1.96
CA VAL A 55 -4.14 0.56 3.15
C VAL A 55 -2.62 0.60 3.18
N THR A 56 -2.02 1.78 3.34
CA THR A 56 -0.56 1.92 3.42
C THR A 56 -0.13 2.77 4.61
N VAL A 57 1.08 2.48 5.09
CA VAL A 57 1.86 3.32 6.01
C VAL A 57 3.30 3.30 5.50
N PRO A 58 3.93 4.44 5.14
CA PRO A 58 3.33 5.77 4.99
C PRO A 58 2.42 5.85 3.74
N SER A 59 2.02 7.06 3.34
CA SER A 59 1.27 7.29 2.08
C SER A 59 1.98 6.69 0.86
N LEU A 60 1.20 6.37 -0.19
CA LEU A 60 1.78 5.96 -1.48
C LEU A 60 2.63 7.07 -2.10
N LYS A 61 2.20 8.33 -1.96
CA LYS A 61 2.95 9.47 -2.46
C LYS A 61 4.34 9.55 -1.83
N GLU A 62 4.43 9.40 -0.52
CA GLU A 62 5.70 9.40 0.20
C GLU A 62 6.55 8.18 -0.18
N SER A 63 5.96 6.99 -0.15
CA SER A 63 6.63 5.72 -0.48
C SER A 63 7.26 5.73 -1.88
N LEU A 64 6.58 6.34 -2.85
CA LEU A 64 7.03 6.37 -4.25
C LEU A 64 7.89 7.61 -4.56
N SER A 65 7.82 8.70 -3.78
CA SER A 65 8.51 9.97 -4.06
C SER A 65 10.03 9.84 -4.21
N LYS A 66 10.63 8.89 -3.49
CA LYS A 66 12.09 8.64 -3.49
C LYS A 66 12.53 7.64 -4.56
N LEU A 67 11.59 7.07 -5.32
CA LEU A 67 11.82 5.99 -6.28
C LEU A 67 11.60 6.47 -7.72
N GLN A 68 12.38 5.92 -8.65
CA GLN A 68 12.17 6.12 -10.08
C GLN A 68 11.21 5.05 -10.59
N VAL A 69 9.91 5.31 -10.48
CA VAL A 69 8.84 4.40 -10.92
C VAL A 69 7.94 5.09 -11.93
N SER A 70 7.38 4.33 -12.88
CA SER A 70 6.42 4.85 -13.87
C SER A 70 4.96 4.77 -13.39
N ILE A 71 4.70 4.80 -12.08
CA ILE A 71 3.36 4.64 -11.50
C ILE A 71 2.66 5.99 -11.46
N GLN A 72 1.52 6.10 -12.16
CA GLN A 72 0.65 7.26 -12.09
C GLN A 72 -0.47 7.01 -11.07
N LEU A 73 -0.32 7.55 -9.85
CA LEU A 73 -1.28 7.32 -8.76
C LEU A 73 -2.71 7.69 -9.16
N SER A 74 -2.92 8.80 -9.85
CA SER A 74 -4.26 9.24 -10.31
C SER A 74 -4.95 8.30 -11.30
N GLN A 75 -4.20 7.38 -11.94
CA GLN A 75 -4.75 6.36 -12.84
C GLN A 75 -4.93 5.00 -12.16
N TRP A 76 -4.34 4.82 -10.98
CA TRP A 76 -4.33 3.55 -10.28
C TRP A 76 -5.26 3.57 -9.05
N VAL A 77 -5.23 4.67 -8.28
CA VAL A 77 -5.89 4.78 -6.99
C VAL A 77 -6.54 6.14 -6.77
N GLU A 78 -7.56 6.13 -5.92
CA GLU A 78 -8.20 7.32 -5.33
C GLU A 78 -7.99 7.28 -3.81
N GLU A 79 -7.37 8.30 -3.24
CA GLU A 79 -7.19 8.40 -1.79
C GLU A 79 -8.52 8.76 -1.12
N MET A 80 -8.83 8.09 -0.01
CA MET A 80 -10.07 8.27 0.74
C MET A 80 -9.79 8.96 2.07
N GLU A 81 -10.65 9.92 2.43
CA GLU A 81 -10.57 10.56 3.74
C GLU A 81 -10.98 9.57 4.85
N LEU A 82 -10.12 9.45 5.87
CA LEU A 82 -10.37 8.65 7.06
C LEU A 82 -10.84 9.54 8.20
N ASN A 83 -11.82 9.06 8.97
CA ASN A 83 -12.23 9.71 10.21
C ASN A 83 -11.46 9.09 11.38
N TYR A 84 -10.47 9.82 11.89
CA TYR A 84 -9.62 9.38 12.99
C TYR A 84 -10.27 9.59 14.37
N ASP A 85 -11.35 10.36 14.47
CA ASP A 85 -12.03 10.65 15.73
C ASP A 85 -12.98 9.51 16.17
N VAL A 86 -13.06 8.41 15.40
CA VAL A 86 -13.90 7.23 15.71
C VAL A 86 -13.25 6.33 16.76
N TYR A 87 -11.91 6.33 16.89
CA TYR A 87 -11.17 5.45 17.79
C TYR A 87 -10.40 6.27 18.83
N VAL A 88 -11.09 6.65 19.92
CA VAL A 88 -10.52 7.49 20.97
C VAL A 88 -10.39 6.69 22.27
N GLU A 89 -9.54 5.66 22.26
CA GLU A 89 -8.96 5.17 23.52
C GLU A 89 -7.94 6.21 24.00
N LYS A 90 -7.87 6.44 25.32
CA LYS A 90 -7.17 7.60 25.92
C LYS A 90 -5.65 7.66 25.65
N ASP A 91 -5.05 6.57 25.19
CA ASP A 91 -3.60 6.42 25.01
C ASP A 91 -3.18 6.19 23.55
N VAL A 92 -4.07 6.46 22.59
CA VAL A 92 -3.77 6.29 21.16
C VAL A 92 -2.91 7.45 20.65
N ASP A 93 -1.77 7.11 20.05
CA ASP A 93 -0.92 8.06 19.32
C ASP A 93 -1.61 8.51 18.03
N ARG A 94 -2.17 9.72 18.07
CA ARG A 94 -2.87 10.33 16.93
C ARG A 94 -1.95 10.56 15.74
N GLU A 95 -0.70 10.95 15.98
CA GLU A 95 0.26 11.20 14.90
C GLU A 95 0.54 9.90 14.13
N ALA A 96 0.67 8.77 14.84
CA ALA A 96 0.82 7.47 14.22
C ALA A 96 -0.41 7.02 13.42
N LEU A 97 -1.63 7.34 13.88
CA LEU A 97 -2.86 7.06 13.12
C LEU A 97 -2.95 7.87 11.82
N GLU A 98 -2.55 9.13 11.86
CA GLU A 98 -2.57 10.02 10.69
C GLU A 98 -1.59 9.58 9.59
N GLN A 99 -0.66 8.67 9.88
CA GLN A 99 0.21 8.02 8.89
C GLN A 99 -0.46 6.86 8.14
N ILE A 100 -1.69 6.47 8.52
CA ILE A 100 -2.45 5.42 7.84
C ILE A 100 -3.24 6.04 6.71
N HIS A 101 -2.98 5.58 5.48
CA HIS A 101 -3.67 6.07 4.30
C HIS A 101 -4.51 4.96 3.69
N LEU A 102 -5.74 5.30 3.29
CA LEU A 102 -6.66 4.40 2.60
C LEU A 102 -6.84 4.85 1.16
N TYR A 103 -6.79 3.88 0.25
CA TYR A 103 -6.95 4.08 -1.18
C TYR A 103 -7.98 3.10 -1.74
N LYS A 104 -8.75 3.55 -2.72
CA LYS A 104 -9.63 2.71 -3.56
C LYS A 104 -8.97 2.49 -4.92
N ILE A 105 -8.92 1.24 -5.38
CA ILE A 105 -8.39 0.90 -6.72
C ILE A 105 -9.41 1.28 -7.81
N LEU A 106 -8.93 1.93 -8.89
CA LEU A 106 -9.70 2.43 -10.03
C LEU A 106 -9.96 1.38 -11.14
#